data_AF-A0A6J4UMA7-F1
#
_entry.id   AF-A0A6J4UMA7-F1
#
_cell.length_a   1.000
_cell.length_b   1.000
_cell.length_c   1.000
_cell.angle_alpha   90.00
_cell.angle_beta   90.00
_cell.angle_gamma   90.00
#
_symmetry.space_group_name_H-M   'P 1'
#
loop_
_entity.id
_entity.type
_entity.pdbx_description
1 polymer ?
#
loop_
_entity_poly.entity_id
_entity_poly.type
_entity_poly.pdbx_seq_one_letter_code
_entity_poly.pdbx_strand_id
1 'polypeptide(L)'
;MSTPTQATGGRSAPRRWRACVLVAAALALPVGGVAALRQAPADPSPATGDAKVIAQGVVPIGPGDIVWQVARGTAQTPANAAAVEAETGFLLAADGAILVEDDAGSQLRLAAGEAGLSEAGVGQTRAALGSNATDFWALELIEAPGGGGTGAGDPTFTSSPFTGPGSRHDLDLVGATLDPGEILDVPAGALPSLLLVLSGSAEIAAGEDESVSVGEGEALTVDGGFTVTGLEDGAELAVAVVGPAVPRLGSGGAATPIPTEDAPTDEAQAAATIAAPGDDEETGDETPVAAAAAVEETPTAAETPVADEAAAVEETPAADETVAVVSEAPALSEDAAETDIDTDGDGLSDAVELELNTDPAVADTDGDGLTDDEEANVYATAPLATDTDGDGVTDGDEIAIGTDPFDGGVAAEAPAEPVAETPAEPGTGLDSDGDGLTDDFEIELGIDPFVADSDGDGLIDGQEYGAYETGLLNPDSDGDGVTDGDEALNGTNPNDPASN
;
A
#
# COMPACT_ATOMS: atom_id res chain seq x y z
N MET A 1 -77.13 40.94 24.79
CA MET A 1 -76.90 41.46 23.42
C MET A 1 -75.98 40.46 22.73
N SER A 2 -76.10 40.00 21.51
CA SER A 2 -77.17 39.93 20.49
C SER A 2 -76.50 39.21 19.31
N THR A 3 -77.04 38.06 18.87
CA THR A 3 -76.70 37.38 17.59
C THR A 3 -77.57 38.00 16.46
N PRO A 4 -77.75 37.47 15.20
CA PRO A 4 -77.43 36.16 14.57
C PRO A 4 -75.93 36.03 14.19
N THR A 5 -75.38 35.24 13.24
CA THR A 5 -75.81 34.35 12.10
C THR A 5 -74.68 33.28 11.90
N GLN A 6 -74.75 32.08 11.28
CA GLN A 6 -75.58 31.41 10.25
C GLN A 6 -75.45 31.94 8.79
N ALA A 7 -75.59 31.20 7.68
CA ALA A 7 -75.84 29.76 7.39
C ALA A 7 -75.64 29.49 5.86
N THR A 8 -75.48 28.29 5.26
CA THR A 8 -75.11 26.90 5.66
C THR A 8 -74.89 26.03 4.40
N GLY A 9 -73.89 25.12 4.39
CA GLY A 9 -73.85 23.93 3.50
C GLY A 9 -73.07 24.04 2.17
N GLY A 10 -72.77 22.94 1.46
CA GLY A 10 -72.94 21.54 1.88
C GLY A 10 -72.69 20.49 0.77
N ARG A 11 -72.27 19.28 1.20
CA ARG A 11 -72.37 17.94 0.54
C ARG A 11 -72.37 17.86 -1.00
N SER A 12 -71.37 17.18 -1.59
CA SER A 12 -71.52 15.80 -2.15
C SER A 12 -70.34 15.37 -3.04
N ALA A 13 -69.79 14.18 -2.78
CA ALA A 13 -69.28 13.31 -3.86
C ALA A 13 -70.46 12.47 -4.39
N PRO A 14 -70.50 12.05 -5.68
CA PRO A 14 -70.11 10.65 -5.96
C PRO A 14 -69.68 10.30 -7.41
N ARG A 15 -69.12 9.08 -7.57
CA ARG A 15 -69.03 8.22 -8.79
C ARG A 15 -68.13 8.73 -9.94
N ARG A 16 -67.18 7.95 -10.52
CA ARG A 16 -67.05 6.52 -10.95
C ARG A 16 -67.38 6.30 -12.44
N TRP A 17 -66.52 5.49 -13.09
CA TRP A 17 -66.60 4.92 -14.46
C TRP A 17 -66.29 5.91 -15.62
N ARG A 18 -65.65 5.51 -16.73
CA ARG A 18 -65.20 4.16 -17.17
C ARG A 18 -64.03 4.18 -18.19
N ALA A 19 -63.06 3.28 -17.99
CA ALA A 19 -62.40 2.39 -18.96
C ALA A 19 -61.85 2.87 -20.34
N CYS A 20 -60.54 2.63 -20.52
CA CYS A 20 -59.86 2.01 -21.68
C CYS A 20 -59.96 2.60 -23.10
N VAL A 21 -58.81 3.04 -23.62
CA VAL A 21 -58.21 2.52 -24.88
C VAL A 21 -56.69 2.33 -24.64
N LEU A 22 -56.10 1.28 -25.20
CA LEU A 22 -54.66 1.04 -25.24
C LEU A 22 -54.08 1.52 -26.58
N VAL A 23 -52.94 2.22 -26.55
CA VAL A 23 -51.92 2.19 -27.62
C VAL A 23 -50.57 2.10 -26.93
N ALA A 24 -49.72 1.17 -27.36
CA ALA A 24 -48.37 1.01 -26.84
C ALA A 24 -47.34 1.57 -27.83
N ALA A 25 -46.32 2.23 -27.30
CA ALA A 25 -45.05 2.49 -27.96
C ALA A 25 -43.97 2.36 -26.88
N ALA A 26 -42.96 1.55 -27.13
CA ALA A 26 -41.91 1.26 -26.15
C ALA A 26 -40.68 2.13 -26.39
N LEU A 27 -40.10 2.65 -25.31
CA LEU A 27 -38.75 3.19 -25.25
C LEU A 27 -38.29 3.07 -23.80
N ALA A 28 -37.57 1.98 -23.51
CA ALA A 28 -36.95 1.75 -22.22
C ALA A 28 -35.45 2.03 -22.37
N LEU A 29 -34.95 3.02 -21.64
CA LEU A 29 -33.53 3.23 -21.42
C LEU A 29 -33.23 2.78 -19.98
N PRO A 30 -32.25 1.88 -19.75
CA PRO A 30 -31.76 1.62 -18.42
C PRO A 30 -30.87 2.80 -18.01
N VAL A 31 -31.45 3.78 -17.31
CA VAL A 31 -30.62 4.69 -16.51
C VAL A 31 -30.08 3.84 -15.36
N GLY A 32 -28.77 3.58 -15.37
CA GLY A 32 -28.11 2.81 -14.33
C GLY A 32 -28.37 3.46 -12.97
N GLY A 33 -28.94 2.70 -12.03
CA GLY A 33 -28.95 3.11 -10.64
C GLY A 33 -27.52 3.05 -10.14
N VAL A 34 -26.88 4.23 -9.99
CA VAL A 34 -25.53 4.30 -9.41
C VAL A 34 -25.62 3.76 -8.00
N ALA A 35 -25.10 2.55 -7.80
CA ALA A 35 -24.97 1.97 -6.49
C ALA A 35 -23.89 2.77 -5.75
N ALA A 36 -24.32 3.69 -4.89
CA ALA A 36 -23.40 4.38 -4.00
C ALA A 36 -22.68 3.30 -3.16
N LEU A 37 -21.38 3.14 -3.40
CA LEU A 37 -20.52 2.21 -2.69
C LEU A 37 -20.55 2.56 -1.20
N ARG A 38 -21.34 1.82 -0.43
CA ARG A 38 -21.16 1.74 1.01
C ARG A 38 -19.91 0.89 1.27
N GLN A 39 -18.75 1.53 1.16
CA GLN A 39 -17.60 1.11 1.95
C GLN A 39 -17.92 1.37 3.42
N ALA A 40 -18.58 0.40 4.05
CA ALA A 40 -18.09 -0.05 5.33
C ALA A 40 -16.94 -1.03 5.01
N PRO A 41 -15.82 -1.03 5.75
CA PRO A 41 -14.97 -2.21 5.78
C PRO A 41 -15.87 -3.40 6.18
N ALA A 42 -15.86 -4.45 5.36
CA ALA A 42 -16.71 -5.62 5.57
C ALA A 42 -16.08 -6.61 6.56
N ASP A 43 -14.76 -6.51 6.70
CA ASP A 43 -13.94 -7.31 7.58
C ASP A 43 -14.13 -6.85 9.03
N PRO A 44 -14.28 -7.78 9.98
CA PRO A 44 -14.20 -7.44 11.39
C PRO A 44 -12.80 -6.92 11.73
N SER A 45 -12.69 -6.21 12.85
CA SER A 45 -11.39 -6.02 13.53
C SER A 45 -10.65 -7.37 13.61
N PRO A 46 -9.30 -7.42 13.49
CA PRO A 46 -8.49 -8.66 13.50
C PRO A 46 -8.58 -9.49 14.81
N ALA A 47 -9.47 -9.12 15.72
CA ALA A 47 -9.72 -9.78 16.99
C ALA A 47 -11.13 -9.48 17.50
N THR A 48 -11.71 -10.44 18.22
CA THR A 48 -12.95 -10.30 18.99
C THR A 48 -12.68 -10.18 20.51
N GLY A 49 -13.73 -9.99 21.32
CA GLY A 49 -13.61 -9.89 22.78
C GLY A 49 -13.09 -8.54 23.27
N ASP A 50 -12.35 -8.54 24.39
CA ASP A 50 -11.70 -7.33 24.96
C ASP A 50 -10.31 -7.02 24.37
N ALA A 51 -9.90 -7.77 23.34
CA ALA A 51 -8.69 -7.56 22.55
C ALA A 51 -8.69 -6.24 21.78
N LYS A 52 -7.51 -5.68 21.53
CA LYS A 52 -7.34 -4.34 20.92
C LYS A 52 -6.14 -4.33 19.99
N VAL A 53 -6.24 -3.62 18.87
CA VAL A 53 -5.05 -3.25 18.11
C VAL A 53 -4.22 -2.28 18.94
N ILE A 54 -2.95 -2.63 19.19
CA ILE A 54 -1.98 -1.86 20.00
C ILE A 54 -0.89 -1.19 19.15
N ALA A 55 -0.65 -1.70 17.94
CA ALA A 55 0.11 -1.04 16.87
C ALA A 55 -0.46 -1.45 15.52
N GLN A 56 -0.37 -0.60 14.51
CA GLN A 56 -0.79 -0.91 13.13
C GLN A 56 -0.04 -0.05 12.11
N GLY A 57 -0.02 -0.50 10.86
CA GLY A 57 0.36 0.33 9.73
C GLY A 57 0.41 -0.44 8.42
N VAL A 58 0.48 0.31 7.31
CA VAL A 58 0.55 -0.28 5.97
C VAL A 58 2.01 -0.37 5.56
N VAL A 59 2.56 -1.59 5.53
CA VAL A 59 3.98 -1.87 5.23
C VAL A 59 4.15 -2.55 3.88
N PRO A 60 5.28 -2.35 3.17
CA PRO A 60 5.67 -3.24 2.09
C PRO A 60 6.09 -4.60 2.65
N ILE A 61 5.66 -5.69 2.01
CA ILE A 61 6.18 -7.03 2.25
C ILE A 61 6.70 -7.55 0.91
N GLY A 62 7.99 -7.84 0.83
CA GLY A 62 8.67 -8.23 -0.42
C GLY A 62 8.16 -9.55 -1.02
N PRO A 63 8.55 -9.86 -2.27
CA PRO A 63 8.40 -11.20 -2.83
C PRO A 63 9.45 -12.17 -2.24
N GLY A 64 9.35 -13.46 -2.56
CA GLY A 64 10.32 -14.47 -2.11
C GLY A 64 9.92 -15.17 -0.80
N ASP A 65 10.79 -16.04 -0.27
CA ASP A 65 10.54 -16.76 0.98
C ASP A 65 10.88 -15.87 2.19
N ILE A 66 9.91 -15.66 3.08
CA ILE A 66 10.04 -14.88 4.32
C ILE A 66 9.65 -15.72 5.54
N VAL A 67 10.07 -15.31 6.73
CA VAL A 67 9.74 -15.91 8.02
C VAL A 67 9.29 -14.86 9.03
N TRP A 68 8.40 -15.26 9.94
CA TRP A 68 8.21 -14.57 11.20
C TRP A 68 9.35 -14.94 12.16
N GLN A 69 10.13 -13.95 12.59
CA GLN A 69 11.06 -14.08 13.72
C GLN A 69 10.47 -13.40 14.96
N VAL A 70 10.65 -14.02 16.13
CA VAL A 70 10.53 -13.31 17.41
C VAL A 70 11.89 -13.29 18.06
N ALA A 71 12.32 -12.11 18.49
CA ALA A 71 13.53 -11.91 19.27
C ALA A 71 13.23 -11.15 20.56
N ARG A 72 14.09 -11.37 21.56
CA ARG A 72 14.08 -10.61 22.82
C ARG A 72 15.30 -9.72 22.86
N GLY A 73 15.07 -8.41 22.87
CA GLY A 73 16.11 -7.39 22.99
C GLY A 73 16.06 -6.64 24.31
N THR A 74 17.13 -5.91 24.59
CA THR A 74 17.25 -5.08 25.80
C THR A 74 17.75 -3.69 25.41
N ALA A 75 16.84 -2.73 25.32
CA ALA A 75 17.12 -1.33 25.02
C ALA A 75 18.01 -0.73 26.12
N GLN A 76 19.18 -0.24 25.73
CA GLN A 76 20.16 0.32 26.67
C GLN A 76 19.77 1.74 27.08
N THR A 77 20.27 2.21 28.23
CA THR A 77 20.19 3.64 28.61
C THR A 77 20.77 4.53 27.50
N PRO A 78 20.32 5.79 27.30
CA PRO A 78 20.65 6.54 26.07
C PRO A 78 22.14 6.87 25.89
N ALA A 79 22.94 6.80 26.96
CA ALA A 79 24.40 6.95 26.89
C ALA A 79 25.14 5.69 26.38
N ASN A 80 24.44 4.58 26.17
CA ASN A 80 24.96 3.28 25.72
C ASN A 80 24.05 2.63 24.63
N ALA A 81 23.03 3.34 24.15
CA ALA A 81 22.23 2.90 23.02
C ALA A 81 23.04 3.04 21.72
N ALA A 82 22.72 2.22 20.73
CA ALA A 82 23.29 2.27 19.39
C ALA A 82 22.15 2.32 18.36
N ALA A 83 22.44 2.90 17.20
CA ALA A 83 21.62 2.71 16.01
C ALA A 83 21.69 1.24 15.57
N VAL A 84 20.57 0.72 15.10
CA VAL A 84 20.40 -0.61 14.52
C VAL A 84 19.45 -0.51 13.33
N GLU A 85 19.64 -1.35 12.33
CA GLU A 85 18.67 -1.45 11.24
C GLU A 85 17.34 -2.00 11.75
N ALA A 86 16.26 -1.41 11.26
CA ALA A 86 14.92 -1.92 11.42
C ALA A 86 14.64 -3.08 10.46
N GLU A 87 13.85 -4.04 10.93
CA GLU A 87 13.11 -4.98 10.10
C GLU A 87 11.63 -4.57 10.07
N THR A 88 10.87 -5.06 9.09
CA THR A 88 9.42 -4.81 9.00
C THR A 88 8.69 -5.61 10.08
N GLY A 89 7.87 -4.97 10.91
CA GLY A 89 7.12 -5.65 11.97
C GLY A 89 6.82 -4.74 13.16
N PHE A 90 7.01 -5.25 14.38
CA PHE A 90 6.64 -4.56 15.61
C PHE A 90 7.72 -4.61 16.69
N LEU A 91 7.87 -3.49 17.40
CA LEU A 91 8.63 -3.37 18.63
C LEU A 91 7.66 -3.19 19.81
N LEU A 92 7.65 -4.12 20.76
CA LEU A 92 6.80 -4.11 21.96
C LEU A 92 7.65 -3.94 23.23
N ALA A 93 7.44 -2.85 23.97
CA ALA A 93 8.18 -2.60 25.21
C ALA A 93 7.61 -3.45 26.36
N ALA A 94 8.47 -4.25 27.01
CA ALA A 94 8.00 -5.27 27.97
C ALA A 94 7.90 -4.76 29.41
N ASP A 95 8.99 -4.25 30.00
CA ASP A 95 9.06 -3.96 31.45
C ASP A 95 9.32 -2.48 31.83
N GLY A 96 9.44 -1.61 30.83
CA GLY A 96 9.77 -0.20 31.02
C GLY A 96 9.37 0.68 29.83
N ALA A 97 9.86 1.92 29.81
CA ALA A 97 9.59 2.85 28.73
C ALA A 97 10.80 2.99 27.79
N ILE A 98 10.57 2.85 26.50
CA ILE A 98 11.54 2.95 25.43
C ILE A 98 11.27 4.22 24.62
N LEU A 99 12.35 4.86 24.16
CA LEU A 99 12.36 5.83 23.08
C LEU A 99 13.00 5.15 21.88
N VAL A 100 12.29 5.16 20.76
CA VAL A 100 12.82 4.90 19.43
C VAL A 100 13.02 6.26 18.77
N GLU A 101 14.18 6.47 18.18
CA GLU A 101 14.52 7.64 17.37
C GLU A 101 15.06 7.13 16.04
N ASP A 102 14.40 7.45 14.93
CA ASP A 102 14.88 7.10 13.58
C ASP A 102 15.98 8.08 13.12
N ASP A 103 16.69 7.74 12.05
CA ASP A 103 17.75 8.58 11.50
C ASP A 103 17.26 9.92 10.90
N ALA A 104 15.95 10.07 10.66
CA ALA A 104 15.32 11.36 10.33
C ALA A 104 15.02 12.22 11.58
N GLY A 105 15.22 11.69 12.78
CA GLY A 105 14.98 12.35 14.07
C GLY A 105 13.52 12.28 14.55
N SER A 106 12.67 11.45 13.95
CA SER A 106 11.33 11.18 14.45
C SER A 106 11.40 10.33 15.72
N GLN A 107 10.68 10.75 16.76
CA GLN A 107 10.72 10.09 18.06
C GLN A 107 9.39 9.41 18.40
N LEU A 108 9.42 8.07 18.51
CA LEU A 108 8.32 7.26 19.05
C LEU A 108 8.66 6.84 20.48
N ARG A 109 7.82 7.20 21.44
CA ARG A 109 7.93 6.71 22.82
C ARG A 109 6.91 5.61 23.07
N LEU A 110 7.39 4.47 23.55
CA LEU A 110 6.60 3.34 24.03
C LEU A 110 6.71 3.24 25.57
N ALA A 111 5.60 3.06 26.27
CA ALA A 111 5.55 2.56 27.65
C ALA A 111 5.45 1.03 27.67
N ALA A 112 5.59 0.41 28.85
CA ALA A 112 5.41 -1.03 29.00
C ALA A 112 3.99 -1.44 28.58
N GLY A 113 3.89 -2.42 27.67
CA GLY A 113 2.64 -2.84 27.03
C GLY A 113 2.19 -1.99 25.82
N GLU A 114 2.92 -0.93 25.46
CA GLU A 114 2.73 -0.18 24.22
C GLU A 114 3.68 -0.72 23.13
N ALA A 115 3.19 -0.80 21.89
CA ALA A 115 3.94 -1.26 20.74
C ALA A 115 4.05 -0.16 19.67
N GLY A 116 5.09 -0.26 18.84
CA GLY A 116 5.30 0.56 17.66
C GLY A 116 5.47 -0.31 16.43
N LEU A 117 5.06 0.21 15.27
CA LEU A 117 5.46 -0.35 13.98
C LEU A 117 6.97 -0.14 13.76
N SER A 118 7.60 -1.05 13.05
CA SER A 118 8.95 -0.98 12.52
C SER A 118 8.87 -1.25 11.02
N GLU A 119 9.59 -0.47 10.20
CA GLU A 119 9.64 -0.62 8.74
C GLU A 119 11.07 -0.99 8.33
N ALA A 120 11.25 -1.98 7.44
CA ALA A 120 12.58 -2.48 7.07
C ALA A 120 13.50 -1.40 6.48
N GLY A 121 14.80 -1.48 6.79
CA GLY A 121 15.83 -0.58 6.25
C GLY A 121 15.84 0.83 6.85
N VAL A 122 15.07 1.08 7.92
CA VAL A 122 15.10 2.34 8.67
C VAL A 122 16.11 2.22 9.83
N GLY A 123 17.22 2.94 9.76
CA GLY A 123 18.14 3.07 10.90
C GLY A 123 17.42 3.69 12.11
N GLN A 124 17.47 3.00 13.26
CA GLN A 124 16.78 3.42 14.49
C GLN A 124 17.63 3.19 15.76
N THR A 125 17.63 4.16 16.67
CA THR A 125 18.24 4.03 18.01
C THR A 125 17.18 3.63 19.04
N ARG A 126 17.21 2.38 19.50
CA ARG A 126 16.29 1.81 20.52
C ARG A 126 16.85 2.03 21.94
N ALA A 127 16.36 3.03 22.69
CA ALA A 127 16.91 3.47 23.98
C ALA A 127 15.90 3.45 25.16
N ALA A 128 16.30 2.91 26.31
CA ALA A 128 15.48 2.95 27.53
C ALA A 128 15.46 4.36 28.16
N LEU A 129 14.27 4.90 28.44
CA LEU A 129 14.09 6.19 29.12
C LEU A 129 14.33 6.12 30.64
N GLY A 130 14.56 4.92 31.18
CA GLY A 130 14.86 4.68 32.59
C GLY A 130 16.32 4.98 32.98
N SER A 131 16.63 4.78 34.27
CA SER A 131 18.02 4.74 34.77
C SER A 131 18.66 3.34 34.63
N ASN A 132 17.89 2.37 34.13
CA ASN A 132 18.29 1.01 33.81
C ASN A 132 18.01 0.78 32.31
N ALA A 133 18.54 -0.31 31.76
CA ALA A 133 18.05 -0.86 30.50
C ALA A 133 16.63 -1.45 30.69
N THR A 134 15.92 -1.67 29.58
CA THR A 134 14.53 -2.16 29.53
C THR A 134 14.41 -3.24 28.45
N ASP A 135 13.68 -4.31 28.73
CA ASP A 135 13.47 -5.40 27.78
C ASP A 135 12.36 -5.05 26.76
N PHE A 136 12.49 -5.60 25.56
CA PHE A 136 11.49 -5.56 24.49
C PHE A 136 11.36 -6.90 23.76
N TRP A 137 10.22 -7.09 23.13
CA TRP A 137 10.02 -8.10 22.10
C TRP A 137 10.06 -7.42 20.73
N ALA A 138 10.76 -8.05 19.80
CA ALA A 138 10.72 -7.72 18.38
C ALA A 138 9.97 -8.86 17.67
N LEU A 139 8.93 -8.51 16.92
CA LEU A 139 8.11 -9.43 16.12
C LEU A 139 8.25 -8.98 14.66
N GLU A 140 9.18 -9.60 13.94
CA GLU A 140 9.73 -9.05 12.69
C GLU A 140 9.53 -10.07 11.53
N LEU A 141 9.11 -9.58 10.37
CA LEU A 141 9.05 -10.28 9.08
C LEU A 141 10.37 -10.06 8.37
N ILE A 142 11.10 -11.14 8.11
CA ILE A 142 12.45 -11.10 7.52
C ILE A 142 12.62 -12.16 6.43
N GLU A 143 13.59 -11.95 5.54
CA GLU A 143 13.89 -12.89 4.45
C GLU A 143 14.45 -14.24 4.94
N ALA A 144 14.15 -15.29 4.20
CA ALA A 144 14.66 -16.63 4.44
C ALA A 144 16.07 -16.82 3.82
N PRO A 145 17.02 -17.49 4.50
CA PRO A 145 16.88 -18.20 5.78
C PRO A 145 17.15 -17.30 6.99
N GLY A 146 16.08 -16.74 7.56
CA GLY A 146 15.99 -15.97 8.80
C GLY A 146 17.29 -15.25 9.22
N GLY A 147 17.54 -14.08 8.63
CA GLY A 147 18.66 -13.22 8.97
C GLY A 147 18.87 -13.07 10.48
N GLY A 148 20.13 -13.13 10.93
CA GLY A 148 20.49 -12.88 12.33
C GLY A 148 20.44 -11.39 12.64
N GLY A 149 19.23 -10.87 12.87
CA GLY A 149 18.93 -9.44 12.95
C GLY A 149 19.86 -8.66 13.87
N THR A 150 20.49 -7.61 13.34
CA THR A 150 21.45 -6.77 14.07
C THR A 150 20.78 -5.81 15.07
N GLY A 151 19.46 -5.62 14.96
CA GLY A 151 18.64 -4.80 15.88
C GLY A 151 17.65 -5.55 16.79
N ALA A 152 17.33 -6.80 16.47
CA ALA A 152 16.23 -7.57 17.06
C ALA A 152 16.49 -8.02 18.51
N GLY A 153 17.74 -8.42 18.81
CA GLY A 153 18.12 -9.06 20.07
C GLY A 153 18.47 -10.55 19.87
N ASP A 154 18.31 -11.37 20.91
CA ASP A 154 18.49 -12.82 20.79
C ASP A 154 17.19 -13.46 20.22
N PRO A 155 17.22 -14.16 19.07
CA PRO A 155 16.03 -14.80 18.50
C PRO A 155 15.53 -15.97 19.37
N THR A 156 14.25 -15.94 19.73
CA THR A 156 13.57 -16.96 20.55
C THR A 156 12.67 -17.87 19.73
N PHE A 157 12.18 -17.42 18.57
CA PHE A 157 11.35 -18.20 17.64
C PHE A 157 11.64 -17.80 16.19
N THR A 158 11.47 -18.75 15.27
CA THR A 158 11.43 -18.51 13.83
C THR A 158 10.46 -19.49 13.19
N SER A 159 9.58 -19.02 12.31
CA SER A 159 8.56 -19.85 11.66
C SER A 159 9.14 -20.78 10.58
N SER A 160 8.29 -21.66 10.05
CA SER A 160 8.48 -22.16 8.68
C SER A 160 8.49 -20.98 7.69
N PRO A 161 9.27 -21.02 6.60
CA PRO A 161 9.16 -20.04 5.53
C PRO A 161 7.79 -20.09 4.85
N PHE A 162 7.33 -18.92 4.40
CA PHE A 162 6.15 -18.73 3.56
C PHE A 162 6.44 -17.63 2.53
N THR A 163 5.74 -17.67 1.39
CA THR A 163 6.01 -16.73 0.30
C THR A 163 5.42 -15.35 0.60
N GLY A 164 6.26 -14.32 0.50
CA GLY A 164 5.87 -12.92 0.61
C GLY A 164 5.10 -12.43 -0.63
N PRO A 165 4.15 -11.50 -0.47
CA PRO A 165 3.17 -11.14 -1.49
C PRO A 165 3.63 -10.02 -2.45
N GLY A 166 4.87 -9.55 -2.36
CA GLY A 166 5.44 -8.52 -3.26
C GLY A 166 4.67 -7.20 -3.27
N SER A 167 3.95 -6.85 -2.21
CA SER A 167 3.00 -5.74 -2.20
C SER A 167 2.81 -5.14 -0.81
N ARG A 168 2.13 -3.99 -0.74
CA ARG A 168 1.80 -3.33 0.53
C ARG A 168 0.59 -4.00 1.18
N HIS A 169 0.71 -4.33 2.47
CA HIS A 169 -0.35 -4.93 3.27
C HIS A 169 -0.63 -4.11 4.52
N ASP A 170 -1.87 -4.16 5.00
CA ASP A 170 -2.22 -3.71 6.35
C ASP A 170 -1.63 -4.71 7.36
N LEU A 171 -0.94 -4.22 8.38
CA LEU A 171 -0.29 -5.05 9.40
C LEU A 171 -0.76 -4.58 10.78
N ASP A 172 -1.54 -5.41 11.47
CA ASP A 172 -2.08 -5.13 12.81
C ASP A 172 -1.37 -5.98 13.87
N LEU A 173 -0.99 -5.36 14.99
CA LEU A 173 -0.64 -6.06 16.22
C LEU A 173 -1.80 -5.95 17.21
N VAL A 174 -2.46 -7.07 17.48
CA VAL A 174 -3.49 -7.21 18.50
C VAL A 174 -2.84 -7.55 19.85
N GLY A 175 -3.10 -6.74 20.88
CA GLY A 175 -2.86 -7.10 22.28
C GLY A 175 -4.15 -7.57 22.95
N ALA A 176 -4.07 -8.63 23.75
CA ALA A 176 -5.19 -9.10 24.57
C ALA A 176 -4.73 -9.59 25.95
N THR A 177 -5.67 -9.61 26.88
CA THR A 177 -5.54 -10.22 28.20
C THR A 177 -6.77 -11.11 28.39
N LEU A 178 -6.58 -12.41 28.61
CA LEU A 178 -7.66 -13.39 28.71
C LEU A 178 -7.74 -13.99 30.11
N ASP A 179 -8.93 -14.01 30.70
CA ASP A 179 -9.22 -14.78 31.90
C ASP A 179 -9.40 -16.30 31.59
N PRO A 180 -9.39 -17.20 32.60
CA PRO A 180 -9.43 -18.65 32.37
C PRO A 180 -10.74 -19.11 31.69
N GLY A 181 -10.64 -19.58 30.45
CA GLY A 181 -11.78 -19.95 29.60
C GLY A 181 -12.43 -18.77 28.87
N GLU A 182 -11.83 -17.58 28.89
CA GLU A 182 -12.14 -16.51 27.94
C GLU A 182 -11.59 -16.84 26.55
N ILE A 183 -12.29 -16.38 25.51
CA ILE A 183 -12.05 -16.75 24.11
C ILE A 183 -11.83 -15.49 23.27
N LEU A 184 -10.75 -15.50 22.49
CA LEU A 184 -10.44 -14.58 21.41
C LEU A 184 -10.49 -15.34 20.08
N ASP A 185 -11.30 -14.88 19.13
CA ASP A 185 -11.27 -15.36 17.75
C ASP A 185 -10.43 -14.40 16.88
N VAL A 186 -9.50 -14.96 16.11
CA VAL A 186 -8.66 -14.24 15.13
C VAL A 186 -9.08 -14.71 13.72
N PRO A 187 -9.47 -13.80 12.81
CA PRO A 187 -9.83 -14.15 11.45
C PRO A 187 -8.60 -14.55 10.62
N ALA A 188 -8.82 -15.19 9.48
CA ALA A 188 -7.74 -15.51 8.55
C ALA A 188 -7.12 -14.23 7.95
N GLY A 189 -5.83 -14.03 8.16
CA GLY A 189 -5.03 -13.04 7.44
C GLY A 189 -4.70 -13.46 6.01
N ALA A 190 -4.05 -12.57 5.26
CA ALA A 190 -3.53 -12.85 3.92
C ALA A 190 -2.26 -13.71 3.94
N LEU A 191 -1.49 -13.64 5.03
CA LEU A 191 -0.30 -14.44 5.33
C LEU A 191 -0.47 -15.15 6.70
N PRO A 192 0.38 -16.13 7.05
CA PRO A 192 0.32 -16.79 8.35
C PRO A 192 0.43 -15.78 9.49
N SER A 193 -0.42 -15.90 10.50
CA SER A 193 -0.45 -14.97 11.64
C SER A 193 0.49 -15.46 12.74
N LEU A 194 1.18 -14.55 13.42
CA LEU A 194 2.12 -14.86 14.50
C LEU A 194 1.46 -14.56 15.85
N LEU A 195 1.45 -15.53 16.76
CA LEU A 195 1.04 -15.38 18.15
C LEU A 195 2.25 -15.51 19.08
N LEU A 196 2.32 -14.64 20.10
CA LEU A 196 3.29 -14.65 21.19
C LEU A 196 2.55 -14.53 22.53
N VAL A 197 2.80 -15.45 23.46
CA VAL A 197 2.28 -15.33 24.84
C VAL A 197 3.28 -14.53 25.68
N LEU A 198 2.84 -13.36 26.16
CA LEU A 198 3.66 -12.41 26.92
C LEU A 198 3.72 -12.78 28.40
N SER A 199 2.62 -13.30 28.97
CA SER A 199 2.59 -13.86 30.32
C SER A 199 1.46 -14.89 30.50
N GLY A 200 1.65 -15.84 31.42
CA GLY A 200 0.69 -16.92 31.69
C GLY A 200 0.75 -18.04 30.64
N SER A 201 -0.41 -18.57 30.24
CA SER A 201 -0.52 -19.56 29.16
C SER A 201 -1.90 -19.56 28.48
N ALA A 202 -1.93 -20.04 27.24
CA ALA A 202 -3.13 -20.14 26.40
C ALA A 202 -3.21 -21.50 25.68
N GLU A 203 -4.40 -21.82 25.17
CA GLU A 203 -4.67 -22.93 24.24
C GLU A 203 -5.13 -22.35 22.90
N ILE A 204 -4.39 -22.63 21.83
CA ILE A 204 -4.64 -22.17 20.47
C ILE A 204 -5.25 -23.33 19.70
N ALA A 205 -6.42 -23.13 19.09
CA ALA A 205 -7.13 -24.12 18.29
C ALA A 205 -7.27 -23.66 16.83
N ALA A 206 -6.81 -24.49 15.89
CA ALA A 206 -6.87 -24.24 14.46
C ALA A 206 -7.64 -25.37 13.77
N GLY A 207 -8.90 -25.12 13.40
CA GLY A 207 -9.82 -26.14 12.90
C GLY A 207 -10.51 -26.96 14.01
N GLU A 208 -11.09 -28.12 13.65
CA GLU A 208 -12.06 -28.82 14.49
C GLU A 208 -11.46 -29.79 15.54
N ASP A 209 -10.21 -30.24 15.38
CA ASP A 209 -9.61 -31.33 16.18
C ASP A 209 -8.15 -31.10 16.63
N GLU A 210 -7.52 -29.96 16.30
CA GLU A 210 -6.12 -29.67 16.65
C GLU A 210 -5.99 -28.44 17.57
N SER A 211 -5.45 -28.65 18.77
CA SER A 211 -5.13 -27.59 19.74
C SER A 211 -3.71 -27.74 20.30
N VAL A 212 -3.06 -26.59 20.51
CA VAL A 212 -1.69 -26.46 21.03
C VAL A 212 -1.70 -25.54 22.24
N SER A 213 -1.12 -25.98 23.35
CA SER A 213 -0.92 -25.12 24.53
C SER A 213 0.43 -24.41 24.42
N VAL A 214 0.44 -23.10 24.66
CA VAL A 214 1.58 -22.19 24.52
C VAL A 214 1.72 -21.38 25.81
N GLY A 215 2.93 -21.30 26.38
CA GLY A 215 3.24 -20.61 27.63
C GLY A 215 4.05 -19.31 27.49
N GLU A 216 4.25 -18.60 28.60
CA GLU A 216 5.07 -17.38 28.70
C GLU A 216 6.38 -17.44 27.89
N GLY A 217 6.52 -16.54 26.92
CA GLY A 217 7.69 -16.40 26.05
C GLY A 217 7.74 -17.38 24.87
N GLU A 218 6.76 -18.28 24.72
CA GLU A 218 6.60 -19.13 23.56
C GLU A 218 5.75 -18.44 22.47
N ALA A 219 6.08 -18.74 21.21
CA ALA A 219 5.41 -18.18 20.04
C ALA A 219 5.07 -19.29 19.02
N LEU A 220 4.07 -19.02 18.18
CA LEU A 220 3.54 -19.95 17.18
C LEU A 220 3.01 -19.16 15.98
N THR A 221 3.28 -19.64 14.76
CA THR A 221 2.58 -19.19 13.55
C THR A 221 1.41 -20.10 13.22
N VAL A 222 0.29 -19.52 12.80
CA VAL A 222 -0.94 -20.24 12.44
C VAL A 222 -1.41 -19.83 11.05
N ASP A 223 -1.72 -20.83 10.22
CA ASP A 223 -2.28 -20.65 8.88
C ASP A 223 -3.82 -20.47 8.96
N GLY A 224 -4.32 -19.35 8.44
CA GLY A 224 -5.75 -19.05 8.45
C GLY A 224 -6.26 -18.52 9.79
N GLY A 225 -7.56 -18.70 10.05
CA GLY A 225 -8.24 -18.19 11.25
C GLY A 225 -8.26 -19.22 12.38
N PHE A 226 -8.14 -18.75 13.62
CA PHE A 226 -7.96 -19.59 14.81
C PHE A 226 -8.58 -18.96 16.06
N THR A 227 -8.76 -19.79 17.08
CA THR A 227 -9.35 -19.39 18.36
C THR A 227 -8.31 -19.57 19.47
N VAL A 228 -8.15 -18.56 20.33
CA VAL A 228 -7.25 -18.55 21.48
C VAL A 228 -8.07 -18.56 22.77
N THR A 229 -7.78 -19.49 23.68
CA THR A 229 -8.45 -19.62 24.98
C THR A 229 -7.46 -19.38 26.12
N GLY A 230 -7.78 -18.49 27.05
CA GLY A 230 -6.95 -18.26 28.24
C GLY A 230 -6.94 -19.46 29.19
N LEU A 231 -5.77 -19.90 29.66
CA LEU A 231 -5.64 -21.01 30.62
C LEU A 231 -5.36 -20.54 32.06
N GLU A 232 -4.78 -19.35 32.22
CA GLU A 232 -4.42 -18.75 33.51
C GLU A 232 -5.05 -17.36 33.72
N ASP A 233 -4.96 -16.84 34.95
CA ASP A 233 -5.63 -15.62 35.43
C ASP A 233 -4.95 -14.39 34.81
N GLY A 234 -5.60 -13.72 33.84
CA GLY A 234 -5.04 -12.59 33.10
C GLY A 234 -3.86 -12.96 32.16
N ALA A 235 -3.98 -14.04 31.39
CA ALA A 235 -2.96 -14.42 30.41
C ALA A 235 -2.81 -13.36 29.31
N GLU A 236 -1.63 -12.77 29.16
CA GLU A 236 -1.35 -11.66 28.25
C GLU A 236 -0.70 -12.17 26.96
N LEU A 237 -1.16 -11.67 25.81
CA LEU A 237 -0.73 -12.15 24.50
C LEU A 237 -0.71 -11.03 23.45
N ALA A 238 0.15 -11.22 22.45
CA ALA A 238 0.20 -10.41 21.24
C ALA A 238 0.02 -11.29 20.01
N VAL A 239 -0.76 -10.82 19.02
CA VAL A 239 -0.97 -11.48 17.73
C VAL A 239 -0.73 -10.49 16.61
N ALA A 240 0.26 -10.76 15.75
CA ALA A 240 0.48 -10.03 14.52
C ALA A 240 -0.31 -10.69 13.38
N VAL A 241 -1.20 -9.91 12.76
CA VAL A 241 -2.10 -10.33 11.67
C VAL A 241 -1.79 -9.51 10.43
N VAL A 242 -1.55 -10.19 9.31
CA VAL A 242 -1.40 -9.54 8.00
C VAL A 242 -2.76 -9.45 7.34
N GLY A 243 -3.27 -8.22 7.20
CA GLY A 243 -4.53 -7.90 6.53
C GLY A 243 -4.44 -8.01 4.99
N PRO A 244 -5.47 -7.54 4.26
CA PRO A 244 -5.47 -7.54 2.81
C PRO A 244 -4.41 -6.59 2.21
N ALA A 245 -4.11 -6.77 0.92
CA ALA A 245 -3.26 -5.86 0.18
C ALA A 245 -3.89 -4.45 0.08
N VAL A 246 -3.11 -3.42 0.33
CA VAL A 246 -3.53 -2.01 0.37
C VAL A 246 -2.92 -1.26 -0.83
N PRO A 247 -3.74 -0.70 -1.74
CA PRO A 247 -3.22 0.00 -2.91
C PRO A 247 -2.54 1.32 -2.51
N ARG A 248 -1.47 1.68 -3.23
CA ARG A 248 -0.88 3.03 -3.14
C ARG A 248 -1.92 4.06 -3.60
N LEU A 249 -1.99 5.21 -2.93
CA LEU A 249 -2.81 6.34 -3.39
C LEU A 249 -2.09 7.06 -4.53
N GLY A 250 -2.58 6.91 -5.76
CA GLY A 250 -1.95 7.52 -6.93
C GLY A 250 -2.00 9.05 -6.92
N SER A 251 -0.88 9.69 -7.29
CA SER A 251 -0.77 11.14 -7.51
C SER A 251 -1.44 11.55 -8.84
N GLY A 252 -2.77 11.35 -8.93
CA GLY A 252 -3.45 11.42 -10.23
C GLY A 252 -4.96 11.18 -10.20
N GLY A 253 -5.67 11.77 -9.23
CA GLY A 253 -7.12 11.53 -9.12
C GLY A 253 -7.84 12.53 -8.23
N ALA A 254 -8.22 13.69 -8.77
CA ALA A 254 -9.06 14.63 -8.07
C ALA A 254 -10.41 13.98 -7.72
N ALA A 255 -10.61 13.65 -6.43
CA ALA A 255 -11.84 13.06 -5.94
C ALA A 255 -13.03 13.94 -6.33
N THR A 256 -13.84 13.47 -7.28
CA THR A 256 -14.96 14.25 -7.81
C THR A 256 -15.91 14.57 -6.66
N PRO A 257 -16.08 15.86 -6.29
CA PRO A 257 -16.89 16.20 -5.13
C PRO A 257 -18.32 15.72 -5.37
N ILE A 258 -18.87 14.99 -4.39
CA ILE A 258 -20.25 14.50 -4.45
C ILE A 258 -21.14 15.71 -4.75
N PRO A 259 -21.96 15.69 -5.83
CA PRO A 259 -22.76 16.84 -6.19
C PRO A 259 -23.77 17.11 -5.07
N THR A 260 -23.56 18.22 -4.35
CA THR A 260 -24.52 18.73 -3.37
C THR A 260 -25.86 18.93 -4.07
N GLU A 261 -26.88 18.14 -3.72
CA GLU A 261 -28.20 18.29 -4.31
C GLU A 261 -28.70 19.73 -4.13
N ASP A 262 -29.17 20.33 -5.22
CA ASP A 262 -29.53 21.76 -5.29
C ASP A 262 -30.51 22.14 -4.17
N ALA A 263 -30.04 22.94 -3.22
CA ALA A 263 -30.91 23.61 -2.28
C ALA A 263 -31.82 24.57 -3.09
N PRO A 264 -33.15 24.46 -3.00
CA PRO A 264 -34.05 25.17 -3.92
C PRO A 264 -33.88 26.68 -3.78
N THR A 265 -33.40 27.31 -4.85
CA THR A 265 -33.22 28.75 -4.95
C THR A 265 -34.56 29.47 -5.09
N ASP A 266 -34.81 30.43 -4.19
CA ASP A 266 -35.98 31.31 -4.24
C ASP A 266 -35.50 32.77 -4.12
N GLU A 267 -35.67 33.56 -5.18
CA GLU A 267 -35.07 34.90 -5.31
C GLU A 267 -35.88 35.99 -4.58
N ALA A 268 -35.27 36.71 -3.62
CA ALA A 268 -35.70 38.08 -3.29
C ALA A 268 -34.67 38.95 -2.54
N GLN A 269 -33.99 39.82 -3.30
CA GLN A 269 -33.73 41.24 -2.97
C GLN A 269 -33.33 41.64 -1.52
N ALA A 270 -32.09 42.12 -1.36
CA ALA A 270 -31.81 43.55 -1.13
C ALA A 270 -30.29 43.86 -1.21
N ALA A 271 -29.94 45.10 -1.59
CA ALA A 271 -28.54 45.51 -1.72
C ALA A 271 -28.08 46.45 -0.59
N ALA A 272 -26.84 46.24 -0.16
CA ALA A 272 -25.86 47.19 0.41
C ALA A 272 -26.32 48.34 1.35
N THR A 273 -25.73 48.39 2.54
CA THR A 273 -25.15 49.61 3.14
C THR A 273 -24.14 49.24 4.25
N ILE A 274 -23.00 49.93 4.30
CA ILE A 274 -22.01 49.86 5.39
C ILE A 274 -22.07 51.16 6.19
N ALA A 275 -22.28 51.08 7.52
CA ALA A 275 -21.91 52.13 8.49
C ALA A 275 -22.01 51.62 9.95
N ALA A 276 -21.01 51.93 10.78
CA ALA A 276 -21.13 51.94 12.25
C ALA A 276 -21.72 53.29 12.72
N PRO A 277 -22.24 53.43 13.96
CA PRO A 277 -21.49 53.37 15.23
C PRO A 277 -22.08 52.32 16.22
N GLY A 278 -21.60 52.11 17.44
CA GLY A 278 -20.49 52.73 18.21
C GLY A 278 -20.90 52.98 19.68
N ASP A 279 -19.98 52.71 20.61
CA ASP A 279 -19.94 53.04 22.06
C ASP A 279 -21.23 52.96 22.92
N ASP A 280 -21.25 52.01 23.87
CA ASP A 280 -21.33 52.32 25.31
C ASP A 280 -21.03 51.08 26.18
N GLU A 281 -20.36 51.25 27.33
CA GLU A 281 -20.15 50.22 28.36
C GLU A 281 -21.18 50.37 29.50
N GLU A 282 -21.74 49.27 30.04
CA GLU A 282 -21.99 49.20 31.49
C GLU A 282 -22.00 47.75 32.03
N THR A 283 -21.99 47.60 33.35
CA THR A 283 -21.50 46.42 34.08
C THR A 283 -22.57 45.62 34.84
N GLY A 284 -22.27 44.35 35.14
CA GLY A 284 -23.03 43.45 36.04
C GLY A 284 -23.08 42.05 35.43
N ASP A 285 -22.44 40.99 35.95
CA ASP A 285 -22.35 40.44 37.32
C ASP A 285 -23.65 39.71 37.79
N GLU A 286 -23.49 38.82 38.77
CA GLU A 286 -24.47 37.87 39.34
C GLU A 286 -24.79 36.60 38.52
N THR A 287 -23.91 35.60 38.67
CA THR A 287 -24.35 34.20 38.95
C THR A 287 -24.86 34.14 40.41
N PRO A 288 -25.71 33.17 40.88
CA PRO A 288 -25.57 31.72 40.67
C PRO A 288 -26.90 30.90 40.74
N VAL A 289 -26.86 29.71 41.37
CA VAL A 289 -27.94 28.70 41.60
C VAL A 289 -28.18 27.79 40.36
N ALA A 290 -27.71 26.53 40.25
CA ALA A 290 -27.36 25.42 41.17
C ALA A 290 -28.49 24.42 41.50
N ALA A 291 -28.12 23.12 41.55
CA ALA A 291 -28.89 21.92 41.95
C ALA A 291 -30.03 21.44 41.00
N ALA A 292 -30.38 20.14 40.93
CA ALA A 292 -29.67 18.88 41.25
C ALA A 292 -30.50 17.64 40.78
N ALA A 293 -29.85 16.47 40.67
CA ALA A 293 -30.40 15.09 40.55
C ALA A 293 -31.27 14.78 39.29
N ALA A 294 -31.17 13.64 38.59
CA ALA A 294 -30.75 12.24 38.87
C ALA A 294 -31.81 11.32 39.52
N VAL A 295 -32.50 10.54 38.67
CA VAL A 295 -33.13 9.20 38.85
C VAL A 295 -33.21 8.64 37.40
N GLU A 296 -32.63 7.50 36.98
CA GLU A 296 -32.82 6.07 37.34
C GLU A 296 -34.11 5.40 36.83
N GLU A 297 -34.13 4.05 36.85
CA GLU A 297 -35.22 3.10 36.50
C GLU A 297 -35.36 2.64 35.02
N THR A 298 -34.83 1.45 34.73
CA THR A 298 -35.44 0.43 33.81
C THR A 298 -36.40 -0.47 34.65
N PRO A 299 -37.03 -1.62 34.24
CA PRO A 299 -36.85 -2.51 33.08
C PRO A 299 -38.15 -3.20 32.52
N THR A 300 -38.02 -4.31 31.76
CA THR A 300 -38.85 -5.58 31.79
C THR A 300 -39.36 -6.16 30.44
N ALA A 301 -38.54 -7.02 29.81
CA ALA A 301 -38.74 -8.46 29.43
C ALA A 301 -39.96 -9.03 28.61
N ALA A 302 -39.69 -10.24 28.04
CA ALA A 302 -40.56 -11.30 27.46
C ALA A 302 -41.04 -11.14 25.98
N GLU A 303 -41.23 -12.18 25.13
CA GLU A 303 -41.14 -13.66 25.26
C GLU A 303 -40.92 -14.40 23.88
N THR A 304 -40.84 -15.75 23.85
CA THR A 304 -40.49 -16.65 22.69
C THR A 304 -41.40 -17.93 22.66
N PRO A 305 -41.15 -19.12 22.03
CA PRO A 305 -40.16 -19.65 21.04
C PRO A 305 -40.79 -20.51 19.86
N VAL A 306 -40.15 -21.65 19.45
CA VAL A 306 -40.55 -22.75 18.49
C VAL A 306 -40.28 -22.44 16.99
N ALA A 307 -39.53 -23.17 16.13
CA ALA A 307 -39.26 -24.62 15.84
C ALA A 307 -40.32 -25.29 14.89
N ASP A 308 -40.11 -26.35 14.08
CA ASP A 308 -39.04 -27.33 13.78
C ASP A 308 -38.81 -27.41 12.21
N GLU A 309 -38.17 -28.34 11.46
CA GLU A 309 -37.72 -29.75 11.60
C GLU A 309 -36.46 -30.07 10.71
N ALA A 310 -36.37 -31.20 9.94
CA ALA A 310 -35.11 -31.79 9.38
C ALA A 310 -35.14 -32.37 7.92
N ALA A 311 -33.97 -32.83 7.42
CA ALA A 311 -33.67 -34.03 6.58
C ALA A 311 -33.42 -33.99 5.03
N ALA A 312 -32.13 -34.20 4.64
CA ALA A 312 -31.50 -35.17 3.69
C ALA A 312 -32.03 -35.49 2.26
N VAL A 313 -31.10 -35.74 1.30
CA VAL A 313 -30.80 -37.05 0.61
C VAL A 313 -29.80 -36.95 -0.58
N GLU A 314 -28.98 -38.00 -0.72
CA GLU A 314 -28.06 -38.46 -1.79
C GLU A 314 -28.39 -38.16 -3.29
N GLU A 315 -27.39 -37.95 -4.16
CA GLU A 315 -26.79 -38.98 -5.07
C GLU A 315 -25.71 -38.41 -6.06
N THR A 316 -24.87 -39.30 -6.61
CA THR A 316 -23.88 -39.10 -7.72
C THR A 316 -23.94 -40.38 -8.63
N PRO A 317 -23.05 -40.71 -9.62
CA PRO A 317 -21.96 -40.00 -10.35
C PRO A 317 -22.01 -40.25 -11.90
N ALA A 318 -20.83 -40.38 -12.56
CA ALA A 318 -20.49 -40.81 -13.95
C ALA A 318 -20.43 -39.70 -15.03
N ALA A 319 -19.36 -39.51 -15.84
CA ALA A 319 -18.47 -40.39 -16.65
C ALA A 319 -19.09 -40.77 -18.04
N ASP A 320 -18.36 -40.98 -19.15
CA ASP A 320 -16.93 -41.26 -19.39
C ASP A 320 -16.52 -41.01 -20.89
N GLU A 321 -15.22 -41.14 -21.23
CA GLU A 321 -14.61 -41.49 -22.55
C GLU A 321 -14.76 -40.57 -23.81
N THR A 322 -13.87 -40.55 -24.85
CA THR A 322 -12.43 -40.92 -25.05
C THR A 322 -11.82 -40.33 -26.36
N VAL A 323 -10.47 -40.19 -26.39
CA VAL A 323 -9.52 -40.40 -27.53
C VAL A 323 -9.45 -39.41 -28.73
N ALA A 324 -8.20 -39.18 -29.22
CA ALA A 324 -7.82 -38.35 -30.37
C ALA A 324 -6.89 -39.11 -31.36
N VAL A 325 -6.71 -38.60 -32.61
CA VAL A 325 -5.49 -38.83 -33.47
C VAL A 325 -5.35 -37.85 -34.68
N VAL A 326 -4.43 -36.89 -34.55
CA VAL A 326 -3.27 -36.53 -35.44
C VAL A 326 -3.40 -36.43 -37.00
N SER A 327 -2.91 -35.30 -37.55
CA SER A 327 -2.45 -35.01 -38.95
C SER A 327 -3.50 -35.02 -40.09
N GLU A 328 -3.40 -34.22 -41.16
CA GLU A 328 -2.25 -33.60 -41.87
C GLU A 328 -2.69 -32.28 -42.58
N ALA A 329 -1.80 -31.30 -42.78
CA ALA A 329 -2.09 -30.02 -43.47
C ALA A 329 -1.90 -30.12 -45.01
N PRO A 330 -2.49 -29.21 -45.83
CA PRO A 330 -1.67 -28.08 -46.28
C PRO A 330 -2.38 -26.74 -46.60
N ALA A 331 -1.74 -25.65 -46.17
CA ALA A 331 -1.52 -24.37 -46.87
C ALA A 331 -2.69 -23.54 -47.48
N LEU A 332 -2.87 -22.34 -46.86
CA LEU A 332 -3.17 -21.03 -47.48
C LEU A 332 -4.55 -20.83 -48.16
N SER A 333 -5.28 -19.72 -47.96
CA SER A 333 -4.99 -18.46 -47.21
C SER A 333 -6.29 -17.72 -46.85
N GLU A 334 -6.15 -16.58 -46.15
CA GLU A 334 -7.16 -15.56 -45.80
C GLU A 334 -7.97 -15.81 -44.51
N ASP A 335 -8.04 -14.75 -43.68
CA ASP A 335 -8.91 -14.54 -42.50
C ASP A 335 -8.60 -15.32 -41.19
N ALA A 336 -7.44 -15.02 -40.57
CA ALA A 336 -7.18 -15.20 -39.15
C ALA A 336 -6.12 -14.16 -38.70
N ALA A 337 -6.50 -13.22 -37.83
CA ALA A 337 -5.63 -12.14 -37.32
C ALA A 337 -6.18 -11.59 -35.98
N GLU A 338 -6.04 -12.38 -34.90
CA GLU A 338 -6.29 -12.00 -33.49
C GLU A 338 -5.35 -12.83 -32.58
N THR A 339 -4.03 -12.71 -32.82
CA THR A 339 -2.94 -13.24 -31.97
C THR A 339 -1.73 -12.32 -32.04
N ASP A 340 -1.41 -11.86 -33.24
CA ASP A 340 -0.29 -10.98 -33.57
C ASP A 340 -0.73 -9.52 -33.31
N ILE A 341 -1.00 -9.20 -32.04
CA ILE A 341 -1.03 -7.83 -31.52
C ILE A 341 0.35 -7.59 -30.89
N ASP A 342 0.87 -6.41 -31.16
CA ASP A 342 2.19 -5.89 -30.85
C ASP A 342 1.88 -4.39 -30.70
N THR A 343 1.94 -3.90 -29.45
CA THR A 343 1.17 -2.71 -29.03
C THR A 343 2.02 -1.45 -28.88
N ASP A 344 3.32 -1.58 -28.61
CA ASP A 344 4.33 -0.51 -28.72
C ASP A 344 5.10 -0.56 -30.06
N GLY A 345 5.38 -1.75 -30.60
CA GLY A 345 6.02 -1.94 -31.91
C GLY A 345 7.45 -2.48 -31.88
N ASP A 346 7.90 -3.09 -30.78
CA ASP A 346 9.30 -3.53 -30.61
C ASP A 346 9.71 -4.68 -31.57
N GLY A 347 8.85 -5.68 -31.73
CA GLY A 347 9.10 -6.90 -32.51
C GLY A 347 8.53 -8.19 -31.89
N LEU A 348 8.19 -8.14 -30.60
CA LEU A 348 7.58 -9.18 -29.79
C LEU A 348 6.05 -9.22 -30.04
N SER A 349 5.22 -9.44 -29.01
CA SER A 349 3.74 -9.40 -29.14
C SER A 349 3.05 -9.56 -27.79
N ASP A 350 1.86 -8.96 -27.62
CA ASP A 350 1.12 -8.87 -26.34
C ASP A 350 1.04 -10.23 -25.62
N ALA A 351 0.92 -11.31 -26.39
CA ALA A 351 0.74 -12.67 -25.90
C ALA A 351 2.05 -13.36 -25.47
N VAL A 352 3.21 -12.92 -25.96
CA VAL A 352 4.54 -13.40 -25.57
C VAL A 352 5.10 -12.56 -24.43
N GLU A 353 4.90 -11.25 -24.46
CA GLU A 353 5.24 -10.32 -23.37
C GLU A 353 4.55 -10.74 -22.05
N LEU A 354 3.25 -11.04 -22.11
CA LEU A 354 2.50 -11.62 -20.98
C LEU A 354 2.94 -13.04 -20.58
N GLU A 355 3.74 -13.76 -21.39
CA GLU A 355 4.41 -15.02 -21.01
C GLU A 355 5.84 -14.80 -20.47
N LEU A 356 6.52 -13.70 -20.82
CA LEU A 356 7.83 -13.27 -20.29
C LEU A 356 7.73 -12.36 -19.06
N ASN A 357 6.52 -11.89 -18.74
CA ASN A 357 6.18 -10.94 -17.67
C ASN A 357 6.53 -9.46 -17.93
N THR A 358 6.77 -9.07 -19.18
CA THR A 358 6.99 -7.68 -19.60
C THR A 358 5.68 -6.90 -19.79
N ASP A 359 5.73 -5.58 -20.04
CA ASP A 359 4.55 -4.71 -20.22
C ASP A 359 4.30 -4.38 -21.71
N PRO A 360 3.22 -4.90 -22.35
CA PRO A 360 2.89 -4.69 -23.78
C PRO A 360 2.59 -3.24 -24.23
N ALA A 361 3.11 -2.24 -23.55
CA ALA A 361 3.02 -0.84 -23.94
C ALA A 361 4.35 -0.11 -23.77
N VAL A 362 5.44 -0.85 -23.52
CA VAL A 362 6.78 -0.35 -23.24
C VAL A 362 7.80 -1.31 -23.89
N ALA A 363 8.29 -0.92 -25.08
CA ALA A 363 9.19 -1.72 -25.92
C ALA A 363 10.55 -2.13 -25.28
N ASP A 364 10.88 -1.55 -24.13
CA ASP A 364 12.06 -1.78 -23.29
C ASP A 364 11.52 -1.72 -21.85
N THR A 365 11.20 -2.88 -21.27
CA THR A 365 10.41 -2.92 -20.03
C THR A 365 11.19 -2.48 -18.78
N ASP A 366 12.51 -2.62 -18.74
CA ASP A 366 13.32 -2.28 -17.57
C ASP A 366 14.23 -1.04 -17.73
N GLY A 367 14.35 -0.49 -18.94
CA GLY A 367 14.95 0.82 -19.23
C GLY A 367 16.45 0.78 -19.53
N ASP A 368 16.94 -0.36 -20.00
CA ASP A 368 18.35 -0.70 -20.24
C ASP A 368 18.92 -0.12 -21.55
N GLY A 369 18.06 0.09 -22.56
CA GLY A 369 18.43 0.49 -23.91
C GLY A 369 18.38 -0.62 -24.97
N LEU A 370 18.10 -1.87 -24.58
CA LEU A 370 17.69 -2.97 -25.45
C LEU A 370 16.15 -3.12 -25.46
N THR A 371 15.57 -3.65 -26.54
CA THR A 371 14.12 -3.96 -26.56
C THR A 371 13.83 -5.39 -26.12
N ASP A 372 12.61 -5.64 -25.63
CA ASP A 372 12.18 -6.95 -25.13
C ASP A 372 12.39 -8.10 -26.15
N ASP A 373 12.17 -7.88 -27.47
CA ASP A 373 12.53 -8.83 -28.54
C ASP A 373 14.04 -8.98 -28.75
N GLU A 374 14.80 -7.88 -28.69
CA GLU A 374 16.25 -7.93 -28.84
C GLU A 374 16.89 -8.74 -27.70
N GLU A 375 16.44 -8.53 -26.48
CA GLU A 375 16.82 -9.33 -25.35
C GLU A 375 16.34 -10.78 -25.46
N ALA A 376 15.04 -11.03 -25.65
CA ALA A 376 14.49 -12.38 -25.64
C ALA A 376 14.95 -13.26 -26.83
N ASN A 377 15.22 -12.65 -28.00
CA ASN A 377 15.50 -13.37 -29.25
C ASN A 377 16.87 -13.07 -29.90
N VAL A 378 17.61 -12.02 -29.51
CA VAL A 378 18.93 -11.68 -30.08
C VAL A 378 20.07 -11.92 -29.08
N TYR A 379 20.01 -11.33 -27.89
CA TYR A 379 21.10 -11.36 -26.89
C TYR A 379 20.91 -12.43 -25.80
N ALA A 380 19.66 -12.84 -25.53
CA ALA A 380 19.24 -13.84 -24.55
C ALA A 380 19.50 -13.45 -23.07
N THR A 381 19.53 -12.14 -22.82
CA THR A 381 19.54 -11.44 -21.53
C THR A 381 18.16 -11.51 -20.86
N ALA A 382 17.85 -10.64 -19.90
CA ALA A 382 16.67 -10.75 -19.04
C ALA A 382 15.81 -9.46 -19.07
N PRO A 383 14.68 -9.42 -19.83
CA PRO A 383 13.79 -8.25 -20.03
C PRO A 383 13.05 -7.65 -18.81
N LEU A 384 13.57 -7.88 -17.60
CA LEU A 384 13.04 -7.44 -16.31
C LEU A 384 14.18 -7.16 -15.31
N ALA A 385 15.42 -7.05 -15.80
CA ALA A 385 16.64 -6.89 -15.03
C ALA A 385 17.74 -6.24 -15.89
N THR A 386 17.83 -4.91 -15.80
CA THR A 386 18.76 -3.94 -16.42
C THR A 386 20.27 -4.22 -16.25
N ASP A 387 20.64 -5.37 -15.69
CA ASP A 387 21.99 -5.92 -15.47
C ASP A 387 21.78 -7.42 -15.21
N THR A 388 22.01 -8.27 -16.22
CA THR A 388 21.64 -9.70 -16.17
C THR A 388 22.47 -10.50 -15.16
N ASP A 389 23.68 -10.07 -14.79
CA ASP A 389 24.58 -10.85 -13.92
C ASP A 389 25.02 -10.20 -12.60
N GLY A 390 24.81 -8.88 -12.45
CA GLY A 390 24.99 -8.12 -11.22
C GLY A 390 26.38 -7.50 -11.03
N ASP A 391 27.08 -7.18 -12.13
CA ASP A 391 28.41 -6.52 -12.14
C ASP A 391 28.30 -5.01 -11.84
N GLY A 392 27.20 -4.36 -12.23
CA GLY A 392 26.97 -2.92 -12.13
C GLY A 392 27.16 -2.15 -13.45
N VAL A 393 26.97 -2.82 -14.58
CA VAL A 393 26.90 -2.26 -15.95
C VAL A 393 25.62 -2.81 -16.58
N THR A 394 24.92 -2.03 -17.42
CA THR A 394 23.69 -2.53 -18.06
C THR A 394 24.00 -3.42 -19.26
N ASP A 395 23.08 -4.32 -19.61
CA ASP A 395 23.26 -5.25 -20.73
C ASP A 395 23.37 -4.48 -22.06
N GLY A 396 22.60 -3.40 -22.21
CA GLY A 396 22.67 -2.44 -23.31
C GLY A 396 24.03 -1.73 -23.39
N ASP A 397 24.58 -1.26 -22.27
CA ASP A 397 25.93 -0.66 -22.23
C ASP A 397 27.01 -1.71 -22.57
N GLU A 398 26.90 -2.93 -22.03
CA GLU A 398 27.78 -4.06 -22.32
C GLU A 398 27.77 -4.44 -23.81
N ILE A 399 26.60 -4.52 -24.43
CA ILE A 399 26.43 -4.77 -25.86
C ILE A 399 26.97 -3.59 -26.69
N ALA A 400 26.81 -2.34 -26.24
CA ALA A 400 27.32 -1.15 -26.91
C ALA A 400 28.86 -1.06 -26.89
N ILE A 401 29.52 -1.40 -25.77
CA ILE A 401 30.99 -1.42 -25.66
C ILE A 401 31.61 -2.73 -26.19
N GLY A 402 30.81 -3.80 -26.29
CA GLY A 402 31.18 -5.10 -26.84
C GLY A 402 31.85 -6.04 -25.83
N THR A 403 31.35 -6.07 -24.60
CA THR A 403 31.68 -7.05 -23.55
C THR A 403 30.70 -8.23 -23.60
N ASP A 404 30.27 -8.83 -22.47
CA ASP A 404 29.57 -10.13 -22.44
C ASP A 404 28.68 -10.19 -21.17
N PRO A 405 27.35 -9.95 -21.27
CA PRO A 405 26.41 -9.75 -20.13
C PRO A 405 26.09 -11.02 -19.32
N PHE A 406 27.12 -11.86 -19.15
CA PHE A 406 27.13 -13.10 -18.37
C PHE A 406 28.54 -13.41 -17.76
N ASP A 407 29.51 -12.48 -17.83
CA ASP A 407 30.87 -12.60 -17.25
C ASP A 407 31.20 -11.50 -16.22
N GLY A 408 30.29 -11.26 -15.27
CA GLY A 408 30.39 -10.37 -14.11
C GLY A 408 31.67 -10.59 -13.29
N GLY A 409 32.69 -9.83 -13.66
CA GLY A 409 34.05 -10.35 -13.72
C GLY A 409 35.05 -9.42 -14.36
N VAL A 410 34.61 -8.47 -15.20
CA VAL A 410 35.39 -7.29 -15.62
C VAL A 410 34.52 -6.08 -16.00
N ALA A 411 34.09 -5.29 -15.01
CA ALA A 411 34.01 -3.83 -15.18
C ALA A 411 35.23 -3.31 -15.99
N ALA A 412 34.97 -2.66 -17.12
CA ALA A 412 35.89 -2.67 -18.26
C ALA A 412 37.17 -1.82 -18.10
N GLU A 413 38.27 -2.44 -17.63
CA GLU A 413 39.61 -1.83 -17.51
C GLU A 413 40.22 -1.40 -18.88
N ALA A 414 39.88 -0.18 -19.33
CA ALA A 414 40.50 0.52 -20.46
C ALA A 414 41.60 1.51 -20.00
N PRO A 415 42.72 1.68 -20.73
CA PRO A 415 43.96 2.13 -20.09
C PRO A 415 44.31 3.64 -20.17
N ALA A 416 44.56 4.24 -18.99
CA ALA A 416 45.74 5.06 -18.61
C ALA A 416 46.61 5.66 -19.76
N GLU A 417 46.92 6.96 -19.89
CA GLU A 417 46.96 8.15 -19.00
C GLU A 417 47.05 9.45 -19.87
N PRO A 418 47.41 10.68 -19.38
CA PRO A 418 46.86 11.52 -18.28
C PRO A 418 46.69 13.03 -18.66
N VAL A 419 45.68 13.75 -18.14
CA VAL A 419 45.79 15.22 -17.91
C VAL A 419 44.76 15.82 -16.94
N ALA A 420 45.21 16.84 -16.19
CA ALA A 420 44.46 17.93 -15.54
C ALA A 420 43.67 17.65 -14.25
N GLU A 421 43.47 18.73 -13.48
CA GLU A 421 42.82 18.77 -12.15
C GLU A 421 41.43 19.42 -12.30
N THR A 422 40.36 18.66 -12.03
CA THR A 422 38.94 19.13 -11.92
C THR A 422 38.19 18.22 -10.91
N PRO A 423 36.93 18.51 -10.51
CA PRO A 423 36.32 17.97 -9.28
C PRO A 423 36.06 16.45 -9.22
N ALA A 424 35.47 16.03 -8.10
CA ALA A 424 35.17 14.63 -7.80
C ALA A 424 34.08 14.05 -8.73
N GLU A 425 34.11 12.72 -8.87
CA GLU A 425 32.99 11.89 -9.35
C GLU A 425 31.66 12.34 -8.68
N PRO A 426 30.51 12.27 -9.37
CA PRO A 426 29.21 12.40 -8.72
C PRO A 426 29.11 11.34 -7.61
N GLY A 427 28.72 11.78 -6.41
CA GLY A 427 28.72 10.94 -5.23
C GLY A 427 27.49 10.03 -5.16
N THR A 428 27.49 9.13 -4.18
CA THR A 428 26.27 8.45 -3.70
C THR A 428 25.39 9.46 -2.93
N GLY A 429 24.89 10.46 -3.64
CA GLY A 429 24.06 11.54 -3.13
C GLY A 429 22.60 11.15 -2.98
N LEU A 430 21.76 12.15 -2.71
CA LEU A 430 20.36 12.07 -3.06
C LEU A 430 20.21 12.48 -4.53
N ASP A 431 19.28 11.82 -5.21
CA ASP A 431 18.68 12.19 -6.48
C ASP A 431 17.18 12.28 -6.15
N SER A 432 16.61 13.47 -6.25
CA SER A 432 15.33 13.82 -5.61
C SER A 432 14.14 13.88 -6.57
N ASP A 433 14.39 13.84 -7.88
CA ASP A 433 13.38 13.67 -8.93
C ASP A 433 13.62 12.45 -9.83
N GLY A 434 14.84 11.88 -9.86
CA GLY A 434 15.18 10.60 -10.47
C GLY A 434 15.77 10.71 -11.88
N ASP A 435 16.52 11.76 -12.16
CA ASP A 435 16.98 12.09 -13.53
C ASP A 435 18.41 11.62 -13.87
N GLY A 436 19.18 11.19 -12.86
CA GLY A 436 20.57 10.75 -12.99
C GLY A 436 21.63 11.77 -12.56
N LEU A 437 21.24 12.99 -12.20
CA LEU A 437 22.06 13.93 -11.44
C LEU A 437 21.88 13.70 -9.92
N THR A 438 22.35 14.63 -9.09
CA THR A 438 22.19 14.54 -7.62
C THR A 438 22.02 15.93 -7.02
N ASP A 439 21.24 16.04 -5.94
CA ASP A 439 20.88 17.31 -5.27
C ASP A 439 22.07 18.28 -5.14
N ASP A 440 23.21 17.77 -4.66
CA ASP A 440 24.43 18.56 -4.39
C ASP A 440 25.13 19.02 -5.67
N PHE A 441 25.02 18.27 -6.78
CA PHE A 441 25.61 18.56 -8.07
C PHE A 441 24.77 19.56 -8.88
N GLU A 442 23.45 19.34 -8.90
CA GLU A 442 22.45 20.25 -9.45
C GLU A 442 22.52 21.65 -8.80
N ILE A 443 22.69 21.71 -7.48
CA ILE A 443 22.91 22.96 -6.74
C ILE A 443 24.23 23.65 -7.14
N GLU A 444 25.25 22.92 -7.63
CA GLU A 444 26.47 23.53 -8.20
C GLU A 444 26.27 24.00 -9.65
N LEU A 445 25.46 23.30 -10.45
CA LEU A 445 25.06 23.71 -11.81
C LEU A 445 24.12 24.92 -11.81
N GLY A 446 23.20 25.01 -10.84
CA GLY A 446 22.23 26.09 -10.66
C GLY A 446 20.80 25.79 -11.13
N ILE A 447 20.48 24.50 -11.29
CA ILE A 447 19.15 23.91 -11.56
C ILE A 447 18.40 23.63 -10.23
N ASP A 448 17.21 23.02 -10.26
CA ASP A 448 16.34 22.84 -9.08
C ASP A 448 16.06 21.33 -8.81
N PRO A 449 16.61 20.72 -7.74
CA PRO A 449 16.57 19.27 -7.40
C PRO A 449 15.21 18.57 -7.20
N PHE A 450 14.16 19.06 -7.85
CA PHE A 450 12.81 18.50 -7.83
C PHE A 450 12.11 18.72 -9.20
N VAL A 451 12.90 18.92 -10.26
CA VAL A 451 12.52 19.29 -11.63
C VAL A 451 13.52 18.68 -12.64
N ALA A 452 13.40 17.38 -12.90
CA ALA A 452 14.17 16.58 -13.87
C ALA A 452 14.18 17.08 -15.35
N ASP A 453 13.59 18.23 -15.67
CA ASP A 453 13.56 18.87 -17.00
C ASP A 453 13.49 20.38 -16.74
N SER A 454 14.66 20.99 -16.57
CA SER A 454 14.81 22.34 -16.01
C SER A 454 14.36 23.49 -16.91
N ASP A 455 14.24 23.27 -18.23
CA ASP A 455 13.74 24.28 -19.17
C ASP A 455 12.41 23.93 -19.87
N GLY A 456 11.97 22.67 -19.78
CA GLY A 456 10.64 22.20 -20.20
C GLY A 456 10.57 21.76 -21.67
N ASP A 457 11.66 21.16 -22.15
CA ASP A 457 11.92 20.76 -23.54
C ASP A 457 11.51 19.31 -23.85
N GLY A 458 11.66 18.41 -22.88
CA GLY A 458 11.40 16.97 -23.01
C GLY A 458 12.63 16.07 -22.92
N LEU A 459 13.84 16.62 -22.92
CA LEU A 459 15.09 15.96 -22.51
C LEU A 459 15.34 16.23 -21.01
N ILE A 460 15.82 15.25 -20.25
CA ILE A 460 16.07 15.39 -18.80
C ILE A 460 17.51 15.82 -18.50
N ASP A 461 17.74 16.62 -17.46
CA ASP A 461 19.03 17.30 -17.19
C ASP A 461 20.23 16.31 -17.10
N GLY A 462 20.02 15.09 -16.60
CA GLY A 462 20.99 14.00 -16.54
C GLY A 462 21.32 13.40 -17.92
N GLN A 463 20.33 13.24 -18.80
CA GLN A 463 20.56 12.84 -20.19
C GLN A 463 21.23 13.95 -21.00
N GLU A 464 20.85 15.20 -20.77
CA GLU A 464 21.50 16.38 -21.37
C GLU A 464 22.99 16.45 -20.99
N TYR A 465 23.29 16.34 -19.69
CA TYR A 465 24.65 16.41 -19.16
C TYR A 465 25.51 15.20 -19.55
N GLY A 466 24.91 14.00 -19.62
CA GLY A 466 25.61 12.74 -19.88
C GLY A 466 25.72 12.34 -21.36
N ALA A 467 24.59 12.29 -22.07
CA ALA A 467 24.49 11.64 -23.38
C ALA A 467 24.52 12.62 -24.56
N TYR A 468 23.87 13.79 -24.43
CA TYR A 468 23.69 14.74 -25.55
C TYR A 468 24.65 15.95 -25.53
N GLU A 469 25.32 16.21 -24.40
CA GLU A 469 26.15 17.41 -24.15
C GLU A 469 25.40 18.73 -24.46
N THR A 470 24.13 18.82 -24.05
CA THR A 470 23.22 19.97 -24.30
C THR A 470 23.19 20.96 -23.12
N GLY A 471 22.05 21.63 -22.90
CA GLY A 471 21.97 23.00 -22.46
C GLY A 471 21.34 23.32 -21.09
N LEU A 472 20.77 22.38 -20.31
CA LEU A 472 20.21 22.45 -18.92
C LEU A 472 19.26 23.62 -18.53
N LEU A 473 19.23 24.70 -19.31
CA LEU A 473 18.51 25.96 -19.11
C LEU A 473 18.30 26.68 -20.47
N ASN A 474 18.38 25.95 -21.58
CA ASN A 474 18.34 26.44 -22.96
C ASN A 474 17.78 25.37 -23.96
N PRO A 475 16.48 25.40 -24.28
CA PRO A 475 15.75 24.33 -25.01
C PRO A 475 15.89 24.39 -26.54
N ASP A 476 17.10 24.66 -27.04
CA ASP A 476 17.49 24.93 -28.44
C ASP A 476 19.02 25.20 -28.42
N SER A 477 19.83 24.16 -28.22
CA SER A 477 21.27 24.28 -27.91
C SER A 477 22.09 24.90 -29.03
N ASP A 478 21.76 24.63 -30.29
CA ASP A 478 22.47 25.17 -31.45
C ASP A 478 21.84 26.43 -32.10
N GLY A 479 20.56 26.71 -31.84
CA GLY A 479 19.84 27.87 -32.34
C GLY A 479 19.15 27.70 -33.71
N ASP A 480 18.92 26.47 -34.18
CA ASP A 480 18.10 26.13 -35.36
C ASP A 480 16.62 26.51 -35.17
N GLY A 481 16.06 26.18 -33.99
CA GLY A 481 14.65 26.39 -33.64
C GLY A 481 13.75 25.13 -33.71
N VAL A 482 14.33 23.94 -33.76
CA VAL A 482 13.80 22.73 -33.10
C VAL A 482 14.23 22.79 -31.62
N THR A 483 13.72 21.92 -30.74
CA THR A 483 14.22 21.80 -29.36
C THR A 483 15.04 20.51 -29.21
N ASP A 484 15.90 20.46 -28.20
CA ASP A 484 16.88 19.39 -28.04
C ASP A 484 16.18 18.03 -27.80
N GLY A 485 15.08 18.01 -27.03
CA GLY A 485 14.21 16.86 -26.84
C GLY A 485 13.41 16.46 -28.08
N ASP A 486 12.89 17.43 -28.87
CA ASP A 486 12.25 17.14 -30.17
C ASP A 486 13.28 16.53 -31.15
N GLU A 487 14.55 16.94 -31.10
CA GLU A 487 15.63 16.38 -31.91
C GLU A 487 16.04 14.97 -31.47
N ALA A 488 16.26 14.75 -30.17
CA ALA A 488 16.56 13.44 -29.60
C ALA A 488 15.46 12.41 -29.96
N LEU A 489 14.18 12.80 -29.81
CA LEU A 489 13.02 11.98 -30.14
C LEU A 489 12.92 11.64 -31.65
N ASN A 490 13.48 12.47 -32.54
CA ASN A 490 13.54 12.21 -33.98
C ASN A 490 14.86 11.54 -34.43
N GLY A 491 15.80 11.30 -33.52
CA GLY A 491 17.13 10.75 -33.82
C GLY A 491 18.01 11.69 -34.64
N THR A 492 17.80 13.01 -34.51
CA THR A 492 18.70 14.03 -35.07
C THR A 492 19.78 14.39 -34.03
N ASN A 493 20.37 15.58 -34.05
CA ASN A 493 21.50 15.91 -33.20
C ASN A 493 21.37 17.35 -32.67
N PRO A 494 20.95 17.56 -31.41
CA PRO A 494 20.76 18.86 -30.75
C PRO A 494 21.95 19.85 -30.81
N ASN A 495 23.13 19.37 -31.24
CA ASN A 495 24.37 20.11 -31.33
C ASN A 495 24.88 20.32 -32.79
N ASP A 496 24.08 20.07 -33.85
CA ASP A 496 24.43 20.36 -35.26
C ASP A 496 23.25 20.96 -36.08
N PRO A 497 23.27 22.28 -36.40
CA PRO A 497 22.15 23.05 -36.99
C PRO A 497 22.00 22.83 -38.51
N ALA A 498 22.02 21.55 -38.87
CA ALA A 498 21.84 20.96 -40.18
C ALA A 498 21.21 19.56 -40.08
N SER A 499 20.80 19.13 -38.87
CA SER A 499 20.18 17.86 -38.53
C SER A 499 18.65 18.04 -38.42
N ASN A 500 17.91 17.77 -39.49
CA ASN A 500 16.43 17.85 -39.52
C ASN A 500 15.82 16.89 -40.57
#